data_AF-A0A959XUP7-F1
#
_entry.id   AF-A0A959XUP7-F1
#
_cell.length_a   1.000
_cell.length_b   1.000
_cell.length_c   1.000
_cell.angle_alpha   90.00
_cell.angle_beta   90.00
_cell.angle_gamma   90.00
#
_symmetry.space_group_name_H-M   'P 1'
#
loop_
_entity.id
_entity.type
_entity.pdbx_description
1 polymer ?
#
loop_
_entity_poly.entity_id
_entity_poly.type
_entity_poly.pdbx_seq_one_letter_code
_entity_poly.pdbx_strand_id
1 'polypeptide(L)'
;MLAFRFITLLVLGTIAWEDLRERSIHWWLLPVLAIAMLVPAWVELPMWELGAQMGFNLLFLGMQLGGLLLFVVLRNRGWVDPVNRYIGSGDLYFFLVLALGLSSANFVLFYLSGLALCIPAYLLLVKLWPATERTVPTAGFLALYLMLWCMVDLFCNSCGLFTGSMAENLLGHAG
;
A
#
# COMPACT_ATOMS: atom_id res chain seq x y z
N MET A 1 -3.05 11.51 -17.55
CA MET A 1 -2.17 11.88 -16.42
C MET A 1 -2.99 12.47 -15.27
N LEU A 2 -3.48 13.72 -15.36
CA LEU A 2 -4.20 14.38 -14.26
C LEU A 2 -5.51 13.67 -13.85
N ALA A 3 -6.32 13.23 -14.80
CA ALA A 3 -7.58 12.52 -14.54
C ALA A 3 -7.36 11.22 -13.74
N PHE A 4 -6.34 10.44 -14.09
CA PHE A 4 -5.98 9.22 -13.36
C PHE A 4 -5.56 9.52 -11.93
N ARG A 5 -4.82 10.60 -11.68
CA ARG A 5 -4.46 11.03 -10.31
C ARG A 5 -5.70 11.36 -9.48
N PHE A 6 -6.68 12.07 -10.03
CA PHE A 6 -7.95 12.32 -9.34
C PHE A 6 -8.75 11.04 -9.09
N ILE A 7 -8.79 10.11 -10.05
CA ILE A 7 -9.43 8.80 -9.86
C ILE A 7 -8.74 8.03 -8.73
N THR A 8 -7.40 7.98 -8.70
CA THR A 8 -6.63 7.36 -7.62
C THR A 8 -6.98 7.97 -6.26
N LEU A 9 -7.02 9.30 -6.15
CA LEU A 9 -7.40 9.97 -4.90
C LEU A 9 -8.83 9.62 -4.46
N LEU A 10 -9.79 9.62 -5.38
CA LEU A 10 -11.18 9.26 -5.08
C LEU A 10 -11.29 7.81 -4.61
N VAL A 11 -10.62 6.88 -5.30
CA VAL A 11 -10.63 5.44 -4.97
C VAL A 11 -9.95 5.18 -3.63
N LEU A 12 -8.81 5.83 -3.36
CA LEU A 12 -8.14 5.72 -2.06
C LEU A 12 -9.01 6.30 -0.93
N GLY A 13 -9.76 7.37 -1.20
CA GLY A 13 -10.72 7.94 -0.25
C GLY A 13 -11.87 7.00 0.06
N THR A 14 -12.42 6.34 -0.96
CA THR A 14 -13.46 5.32 -0.76
C THR A 14 -12.93 4.10 -0.01
N ILE A 15 -11.73 3.61 -0.34
CA ILE A 15 -11.12 2.48 0.38
C ILE A 15 -10.87 2.85 1.85
N ALA A 16 -10.33 4.03 2.12
CA ALA A 16 -10.11 4.51 3.48
C ALA A 16 -11.42 4.64 4.25
N TRP A 17 -12.45 5.19 3.64
CA TRP A 17 -13.76 5.34 4.27
C TRP A 17 -14.41 3.98 4.59
N GLU A 18 -14.41 3.06 3.63
CA GLU A 18 -14.99 1.72 3.78
C GLU A 18 -14.25 0.89 4.83
N ASP A 19 -12.90 0.87 4.78
CA ASP A 19 -12.11 0.07 5.71
C ASP A 19 -12.20 0.61 7.15
N LEU A 20 -12.24 1.93 7.33
CA LEU A 20 -12.39 2.53 8.66
C LEU A 20 -13.78 2.30 9.26
N ARG A 21 -14.84 2.37 8.44
CA ARG A 21 -16.24 2.27 8.88
C ARG A 21 -16.78 0.85 8.94
N GLU A 22 -16.59 0.08 7.87
CA GLU A 22 -17.23 -1.21 7.62
C GLU A 22 -16.24 -2.38 7.74
N ARG A 23 -14.94 -2.11 7.92
CA ARG A 23 -13.87 -3.12 8.06
C ARG A 23 -13.83 -4.11 6.89
N SER A 24 -14.29 -3.64 5.74
CA SER A 24 -14.37 -4.40 4.51
C SER A 24 -14.17 -3.44 3.36
N ILE A 25 -13.51 -3.91 2.31
CA ILE A 25 -13.28 -3.14 1.09
C ILE A 25 -14.02 -3.85 -0.02
N HIS A 26 -14.80 -3.11 -0.79
CA HIS A 26 -15.43 -3.70 -1.96
C HIS A 26 -14.36 -4.15 -2.96
N TRP A 27 -14.45 -5.42 -3.36
CA TRP A 27 -13.44 -6.05 -4.22
C TRP A 27 -13.23 -5.33 -5.56
N TRP A 28 -14.23 -4.62 -6.08
CA TRP A 28 -14.14 -3.89 -7.35
C TRP A 28 -13.30 -2.60 -7.25
N LEU A 29 -13.12 -2.02 -6.06
CA LEU A 29 -12.27 -0.84 -5.86
C LEU A 29 -10.80 -1.15 -6.14
N LEU A 30 -10.36 -2.38 -5.86
CA LEU A 30 -8.98 -2.81 -6.04
C LEU A 30 -8.57 -2.89 -7.52
N PRO A 31 -9.34 -3.52 -8.44
CA PRO A 31 -9.10 -3.43 -9.88
C PRO A 31 -9.12 -1.99 -10.40
N VAL A 32 -10.04 -1.14 -9.93
CA VAL A 32 -10.07 0.27 -10.36
C VAL A 32 -8.81 0.99 -9.92
N LEU A 33 -8.35 0.78 -8.68
CA LEU A 33 -7.08 1.32 -8.20
C LEU A 33 -5.89 0.80 -9.01
N ALA A 34 -5.88 -0.49 -9.33
CA ALA A 34 -4.83 -1.10 -10.14
C ALA A 34 -4.73 -0.45 -11.52
N ILE A 35 -5.85 -0.28 -12.22
CA ILE A 35 -5.87 0.39 -13.51
C ILE A 35 -5.44 1.86 -13.36
N ALA A 36 -5.90 2.53 -12.30
CA ALA A 36 -5.61 3.94 -12.07
C ALA A 36 -4.12 4.21 -11.79
N MET A 37 -3.38 3.24 -11.24
CA MET A 37 -1.93 3.34 -11.02
C MET A 37 -1.10 2.74 -12.15
N LEU A 38 -1.53 1.62 -12.73
CA LEU A 38 -0.78 0.89 -13.76
C LEU A 38 -0.75 1.63 -15.10
N VAL A 39 -1.86 2.24 -15.51
CA VAL A 39 -1.92 2.94 -16.80
C VAL A 39 -0.94 4.12 -16.84
N PRO A 40 -0.87 5.01 -15.84
CA PRO A 40 0.16 6.04 -15.77
C PRO A 40 1.58 5.46 -15.77
N ALA A 41 1.85 4.42 -14.95
CA ALA A 41 3.17 3.80 -14.88
C ALA A 41 3.62 3.23 -16.24
N TRP A 42 2.70 2.66 -17.01
CA TRP A 42 2.97 2.14 -18.35
C TRP A 42 3.24 3.23 -19.40
N VAL A 43 2.67 4.43 -19.22
CA VAL A 43 2.94 5.57 -20.10
C VAL A 43 4.28 6.24 -19.77
N GLU A 44 4.67 6.28 -18.50
CA GLU A 44 5.87 6.96 -18.03
C GLU A 44 7.15 6.12 -18.14
N LEU A 45 7.04 4.79 -18.05
CA LEU A 45 8.19 3.88 -18.02
C LEU A 45 8.26 2.96 -19.24
N PRO A 46 9.47 2.61 -19.71
CA PRO A 46 9.62 1.56 -20.71
C PRO A 46 9.20 0.20 -20.13
N MET A 47 8.61 -0.66 -20.97
CA MET A 47 8.00 -1.93 -20.54
C MET A 47 8.95 -2.84 -19.75
N TRP A 48 10.24 -2.86 -20.11
CA TRP A 48 11.24 -3.69 -19.42
C TRP A 48 11.48 -3.20 -17.98
N GLU A 49 11.49 -1.88 -17.78
CA GLU A 49 11.73 -1.26 -16.49
C GLU A 49 10.50 -1.41 -15.59
N LEU A 50 9.31 -1.20 -16.14
CA LEU A 50 8.05 -1.47 -15.44
C LEU A 50 7.98 -2.93 -14.98
N GLY A 51 8.29 -3.89 -15.85
CA GLY A 51 8.31 -5.31 -15.50
C GLY A 51 9.35 -5.65 -14.43
N ALA A 52 10.53 -5.03 -14.48
CA ALA A 52 11.56 -5.20 -13.46
C ALA A 52 11.12 -4.66 -12.09
N GLN A 53 10.49 -3.48 -12.07
CA GLN A 53 9.97 -2.87 -10.85
C GLN A 53 8.85 -3.72 -10.22
N MET A 54 7.88 -4.16 -11.03
CA MET A 54 6.82 -5.06 -10.60
C MET A 54 7.37 -6.38 -10.04
N GLY A 55 8.31 -6.99 -10.76
CA GLY A 55 8.95 -8.24 -10.35
C GLY A 55 9.65 -8.10 -9.01
N PHE A 56 10.38 -7.00 -8.81
CA PHE A 56 11.02 -6.69 -7.54
C PHE A 56 10.00 -6.49 -6.41
N ASN A 57 8.94 -5.70 -6.64
CA ASN A 57 7.91 -5.44 -5.63
C ASN A 57 7.18 -6.71 -5.21
N LEU A 58 6.81 -7.56 -6.17
CA LEU A 58 6.16 -8.83 -5.91
C LEU A 58 7.09 -9.80 -5.18
N LEU A 59 8.38 -9.84 -5.54
CA LEU A 59 9.36 -10.66 -4.83
C LEU A 59 9.56 -10.16 -3.40
N PHE A 60 9.66 -8.84 -3.19
CA PHE A 60 9.76 -8.24 -1.86
C PHE A 60 8.53 -8.57 -1.02
N LEU A 61 7.32 -8.34 -1.55
CA LEU A 61 6.07 -8.67 -0.87
C LEU A 61 5.99 -10.18 -0.56
N GLY A 62 6.33 -11.03 -1.52
CA GLY A 62 6.38 -12.48 -1.35
C GLY A 62 7.37 -12.92 -0.28
N MET A 63 8.54 -12.28 -0.20
CA MET A 63 9.52 -12.52 0.86
C MET A 63 8.98 -12.14 2.24
N GLN A 64 8.29 -10.99 2.36
CA GLN A 64 7.68 -10.57 3.63
C GLN A 64 6.58 -11.52 4.10
N LEU A 65 5.68 -11.90 3.18
CA LEU A 65 4.62 -12.87 3.45
C LEU A 65 5.20 -14.25 3.79
N GLY A 66 6.23 -14.69 3.05
CA GLY A 66 6.94 -15.93 3.29
C GLY A 66 7.64 -15.95 4.64
N GLY A 67 8.25 -14.84 5.06
CA GLY A 67 8.84 -14.67 6.39
C GLY A 67 7.79 -14.77 7.50
N LEU A 68 6.63 -14.13 7.33
CA LEU A 68 5.53 -14.22 8.29
C LEU A 68 4.95 -15.65 8.35
N LEU A 69 4.72 -16.27 7.20
CA LEU A 69 4.28 -17.66 7.08
C LEU A 69 5.24 -18.59 7.83
N LEU A 70 6.54 -18.48 7.56
CA LEU A 70 7.57 -19.28 8.21
C LEU A 70 7.56 -19.06 9.73
N PHE A 71 7.47 -17.80 10.18
CA PHE A 71 7.38 -17.48 11.60
C PHE A 71 6.16 -18.13 12.27
N VAL A 72 4.98 -18.04 11.65
CA VAL A 72 3.74 -18.64 12.17
C VAL A 72 3.85 -20.17 12.22
N VAL A 73 4.37 -20.79 11.16
CA VAL A 73 4.52 -22.25 11.10
C VAL A 73 5.49 -22.75 12.17
N LEU A 74 6.64 -22.09 12.33
CA LEU A 74 7.62 -22.43 13.36
C LEU A 74 7.07 -22.26 14.78
N ARG A 75 6.28 -21.19 15.01
CA ARG A 75 5.72 -20.88 16.32
C ARG A 75 4.53 -21.77 16.70
N ASN A 76 3.62 -22.02 15.77
CA ASN A 76 2.35 -22.69 16.04
C ASN A 76 2.39 -24.21 15.74
N ARG A 77 3.52 -24.75 15.25
CA ARG A 77 3.70 -26.18 14.90
C ARG A 77 2.61 -26.76 13.98
N GLY A 78 2.07 -25.93 13.09
CA GLY A 78 1.00 -26.34 12.18
C GLY A 78 0.79 -25.32 11.07
N TRP A 79 0.24 -25.78 9.95
CA TRP A 79 -0.19 -24.93 8.84
C TRP A 79 -1.47 -24.21 9.25
N VAL A 80 -1.32 -22.99 9.76
CA VAL A 80 -2.44 -22.09 10.02
C VAL A 80 -2.40 -21.03 8.93
N ASP A 81 -3.51 -20.86 8.23
CA ASP A 81 -3.65 -19.93 7.11
C ASP A 81 -3.45 -18.48 7.59
N PRO A 82 -2.25 -17.89 7.43
CA PRO A 82 -1.91 -16.65 8.14
C PRO A 82 -2.44 -15.42 7.42
N VAL A 83 -2.77 -15.53 6.14
CA VAL A 83 -3.40 -14.46 5.37
C VAL A 83 -4.77 -14.15 5.98
N ASN A 84 -5.62 -15.16 6.16
CA ASN A 84 -6.95 -14.98 6.74
C ASN A 84 -6.91 -14.67 8.25
N ARG A 85 -5.86 -15.11 8.96
CA ARG A 85 -5.81 -15.00 10.42
C ARG A 85 -5.06 -13.77 10.94
N TYR A 86 -4.07 -13.25 10.21
CA TYR A 86 -3.18 -12.19 10.69
C TYR A 86 -3.10 -10.97 9.78
N ILE A 87 -3.25 -11.12 8.46
CA ILE A 87 -3.09 -10.00 7.51
C ILE A 87 -4.44 -9.45 7.05
N GLY A 88 -5.46 -10.29 6.88
CA GLY A 88 -6.69 -9.90 6.20
C GLY A 88 -6.50 -9.90 4.68
N SER A 89 -7.48 -10.44 3.96
CA SER A 89 -7.40 -10.57 2.50
C SER A 89 -7.36 -9.20 1.79
N GLY A 90 -8.08 -8.20 2.32
CA GLY A 90 -8.09 -6.84 1.78
C GLY A 90 -6.71 -6.18 1.77
N ASP A 91 -5.96 -6.27 2.87
CA ASP A 91 -4.61 -5.72 2.99
C ASP A 91 -3.64 -6.36 1.99
N LEU A 92 -3.72 -7.69 1.82
CA LEU A 92 -2.90 -8.40 0.85
C LEU A 92 -3.18 -7.91 -0.59
N TYR A 93 -4.45 -7.82 -0.98
CA TYR A 93 -4.79 -7.34 -2.31
C TYR A 93 -4.41 -5.88 -2.52
N PHE A 94 -4.54 -5.05 -1.49
CA PHE A 94 -4.11 -3.65 -1.54
C PHE A 94 -2.61 -3.56 -1.83
N PHE A 95 -1.77 -4.28 -1.07
CA PHE A 95 -0.33 -4.31 -1.33
C PHE A 95 0.03 -4.91 -2.70
N LEU A 96 -0.74 -5.89 -3.18
CA LEU A 96 -0.54 -6.46 -4.51
C LEU A 96 -0.82 -5.42 -5.60
N VAL A 97 -1.87 -4.61 -5.44
CA VAL A 97 -2.15 -3.49 -6.35
C VAL A 97 -1.01 -2.45 -6.31
N LEU A 98 -0.51 -2.11 -5.12
CA LEU A 98 0.60 -1.17 -4.99
C LEU A 98 1.90 -1.71 -5.60
N ALA A 99 2.15 -3.01 -5.49
CA ALA A 99 3.31 -3.65 -6.08
C ALA A 99 3.33 -3.54 -7.62
N LEU A 100 2.16 -3.45 -8.25
CA LEU A 100 2.02 -3.26 -9.70
C LEU A 100 2.15 -1.79 -10.13
N GLY A 101 1.83 -0.86 -9.24
CA GLY A 101 1.72 0.57 -9.57
C GLY A 101 2.89 1.43 -9.12
N LEU A 102 3.59 1.09 -8.03
CA LEU A 102 4.68 1.91 -7.49
C LEU A 102 6.04 1.46 -8.00
N SER A 103 6.99 2.40 -8.06
CA SER A 103 8.40 2.06 -8.27
C SER A 103 8.96 1.25 -7.11
N SER A 104 10.03 0.49 -7.35
CA SER A 104 10.65 -0.35 -6.32
C SER A 104 11.06 0.42 -5.06
N ALA A 105 11.67 1.59 -5.23
CA ALA A 105 12.09 2.42 -4.12
C ALA A 105 10.90 2.97 -3.33
N ASN A 106 9.88 3.48 -4.04
CA ASN A 106 8.68 4.03 -3.41
C ASN A 106 7.86 2.93 -2.73
N PHE A 107 7.76 1.74 -3.32
CA PHE A 107 7.06 0.60 -2.72
C PHE A 107 7.70 0.16 -1.41
N VAL A 108 9.02 -0.02 -1.38
CA VAL A 108 9.73 -0.42 -0.14
C VAL A 108 9.61 0.67 0.93
N LEU A 109 9.82 1.93 0.56
CA LEU A 109 9.71 3.05 1.49
C LEU A 109 8.28 3.15 2.03
N PHE A 110 7.27 3.09 1.16
CA PHE A 110 5.86 3.12 1.53
C PHE A 110 5.49 1.94 2.42
N TYR A 111 5.95 0.72 2.10
CA TYR A 111 5.65 -0.48 2.88
C TYR A 111 6.21 -0.37 4.31
N LEU A 112 7.49 -0.02 4.45
CA LEU A 112 8.13 0.06 5.77
C LEU A 112 7.59 1.23 6.60
N SER A 113 7.50 2.42 6.01
CA SER A 113 7.00 3.61 6.71
C SER A 113 5.50 3.51 6.99
N GLY A 114 4.71 2.99 6.06
CA GLY A 114 3.27 2.78 6.22
C GLY A 114 2.94 1.81 7.34
N LEU A 115 3.62 0.65 7.40
CA LEU A 115 3.44 -0.29 8.51
C LEU A 115 3.85 0.31 9.85
N ALA A 116 4.95 1.08 9.88
CA ALA A 116 5.36 1.79 11.08
C ALA A 116 4.32 2.85 11.52
N LEU A 117 3.65 3.52 10.58
CA LEU A 117 2.59 4.50 10.84
C LEU A 117 1.27 3.87 11.28
N CYS A 118 0.96 2.65 10.86
CA CYS A 118 -0.24 1.94 11.29
C CYS A 118 -0.27 1.69 12.81
N ILE A 119 0.89 1.50 13.45
CA ILE A 119 0.99 1.27 14.90
C ILE A 119 0.48 2.49 15.70
N PRO A 120 1.06 3.70 15.58
CA PRO A 120 0.56 4.88 16.29
C PRO A 120 -0.84 5.29 15.82
N ALA A 121 -1.19 5.09 14.55
CA ALA A 121 -2.53 5.40 14.04
C ALA A 121 -3.61 4.53 14.73
N TYR A 122 -3.34 3.23 14.90
CA TYR A 122 -4.24 2.33 15.63
C TYR A 122 -4.34 2.69 17.11
N LEU A 123 -3.22 3.00 17.77
CA LEU A 123 -3.24 3.45 19.18
C LEU A 123 -4.07 4.72 19.38
N LEU A 124 -3.95 5.67 18.45
CA LEU A 124 -4.76 6.89 18.44
C LEU A 124 -6.25 6.56 18.24
N LEU A 125 -6.56 5.65 17.31
CA LEU A 125 -7.94 5.24 17.03
C LEU A 125 -8.60 4.59 18.25
N VAL A 126 -7.91 3.65 18.93
CA VAL A 126 -8.41 3.00 20.14
C VAL A 126 -8.63 4.01 21.27
N LYS A 127 -7.76 5.02 21.38
CA LYS A 127 -7.91 6.09 22.37
C LYS A 127 -9.11 7.01 22.10
N LEU A 128 -9.39 7.30 20.82
CA LEU A 128 -10.49 8.17 20.41
C LEU A 128 -11.84 7.44 20.35
N TRP A 129 -11.84 6.16 19.98
CA TRP A 129 -13.04 5.31 19.86
C TRP A 129 -12.85 3.94 20.55
N PRO A 130 -13.00 3.89 21.89
CA PRO A 130 -12.78 2.67 22.67
C PRO A 130 -13.79 1.53 22.41
N ALA A 131 -14.88 1.80 21.68
CA ALA A 131 -15.89 0.81 21.31
C ALA A 131 -15.64 0.13 19.94
N THR A 132 -14.51 0.40 19.29
CA THR A 132 -14.18 -0.15 17.98
C THR A 132 -13.77 -1.64 18.08
N GLU A 133 -14.19 -2.46 17.11
CA GLU A 133 -13.80 -3.87 17.03
C GLU A 133 -12.27 -4.08 17.00
N ARG A 134 -11.83 -5.28 17.41
CA ARG A 134 -10.43 -5.62 17.71
C ARG A 134 -9.49 -5.71 16.49
N THR A 135 -9.97 -5.51 15.27
CA THR A 135 -9.16 -5.61 14.05
C THR A 135 -8.65 -4.24 13.60
N VAL A 136 -7.34 -4.17 13.33
CA VAL A 136 -6.67 -2.96 12.83
C VAL A 136 -7.12 -2.72 11.39
N PRO A 137 -7.62 -1.52 11.02
CA PRO A 137 -8.01 -1.18 9.65
C PRO A 137 -6.77 -0.74 8.87
N THR A 138 -5.91 -1.70 8.55
CA THR A 138 -4.58 -1.45 8.01
C THR A 138 -4.64 -0.88 6.60
N ALA A 139 -5.41 -1.47 5.69
CA ALA A 139 -5.61 -0.95 4.34
C ALA A 139 -6.17 0.48 4.34
N GLY A 140 -7.05 0.83 5.26
CA GLY A 140 -7.61 2.18 5.36
C GLY A 140 -6.56 3.22 5.75
N PHE A 141 -5.74 2.92 6.76
CA PHE A 141 -4.62 3.81 7.13
C PHE A 141 -3.58 3.91 6.03
N LEU A 142 -3.24 2.80 5.38
CA LEU A 142 -2.32 2.80 4.25
C LEU A 142 -2.90 3.55 3.04
N ALA A 143 -4.20 3.44 2.77
CA ALA A 143 -4.85 4.19 1.70
C ALA A 143 -4.81 5.71 1.96
N LEU A 144 -5.05 6.15 3.20
CA LEU A 144 -4.85 7.55 3.59
C LEU A 144 -3.39 7.99 3.44
N TYR A 145 -2.45 7.14 3.86
CA TYR A 145 -1.03 7.44 3.71
C TYR A 145 -0.61 7.57 2.24
N LEU A 146 -1.11 6.69 1.37
CA LEU A 146 -0.84 6.76 -0.07
C LEU A 146 -1.51 7.98 -0.71
N MET A 147 -2.71 8.34 -0.24
CA MET A 147 -3.39 9.55 -0.68
C MET A 147 -2.53 10.79 -0.41
N LEU A 148 -1.88 10.86 0.76
CA LEU A 148 -0.94 11.96 1.06
C LEU A 148 0.25 11.98 0.08
N TRP A 149 0.81 10.82 -0.27
CA TRP A 149 1.88 10.74 -1.27
C TRP A 149 1.40 11.24 -2.64
N CYS A 150 0.21 10.81 -3.08
CA CYS A 150 -0.39 11.29 -4.32
C CYS A 150 -0.67 12.80 -4.31
N MET A 151 -1.11 13.35 -3.18
CA MET A 151 -1.30 14.80 -3.03
C MET A 151 0.04 15.54 -3.14
N VAL A 152 1.09 15.08 -2.46
CA VAL A 152 2.43 15.67 -2.55
C VAL A 152 2.96 15.62 -3.98
N ASP A 153 2.79 14.50 -4.68
CA ASP A 153 3.18 14.37 -6.09
C ASP A 153 2.42 15.34 -7.00
N LEU A 154 1.12 15.55 -6.77
CA LEU A 154 0.29 16.52 -7.49
C LEU A 154 0.77 17.96 -7.29
N PHE A 155 1.14 18.34 -6.06
CA PHE A 155 1.57 19.71 -5.75
C PHE A 155 3.03 19.99 -6.18
N CYS A 156 3.93 19.00 -6.05
CA CYS A 156 5.34 19.16 -6.42
C CYS A 156 5.62 18.99 -7.92
N ASN A 157 4.66 18.46 -8.70
CA ASN A 157 4.69 18.27 -10.16
C ASN A 157 5.95 17.56 -10.75
N SER A 158 6.83 17.04 -9.90
CA SER A 158 8.15 16.48 -10.24
C SER A 158 8.63 15.42 -9.24
N CYS A 159 7.81 14.97 -8.28
CA CYS A 159 8.27 14.01 -7.26
C CYS A 159 8.38 12.59 -7.80
N GLY A 160 7.71 12.23 -8.90
CA GLY A 160 7.93 10.96 -9.60
C GLY A 160 7.55 9.75 -8.75
N LEU A 161 6.26 9.67 -8.44
CA LEU A 161 5.65 8.52 -7.76
C LEU A 161 5.91 7.19 -8.49
N PHE A 162 6.01 7.23 -9.83
CA PHE A 162 6.23 6.06 -10.69
C PHE A 162 7.71 5.85 -11.05
N THR A 163 8.51 6.91 -11.08
CA THR A 163 9.95 6.84 -11.40
C THR A 163 10.85 6.60 -10.19
N GLY A 164 10.35 6.77 -8.96
CA GLY A 164 11.13 6.53 -7.72
C GLY A 164 11.92 7.72 -7.20
N SER A 165 11.90 8.86 -7.91
CA SER A 165 12.55 10.09 -7.46
C SER A 165 12.01 10.61 -6.12
N MET A 166 10.80 10.20 -5.70
CA MET A 166 10.21 10.61 -4.43
C MET A 166 10.97 10.01 -3.25
N ALA A 167 11.25 8.71 -3.29
CA ALA A 167 12.09 8.05 -2.30
C ALA A 167 13.52 8.58 -2.33
N GLU A 168 14.09 8.82 -3.51
CA GLU A 168 15.45 9.38 -3.65
C GLU A 168 15.56 10.79 -3.08
N ASN A 169 14.58 11.67 -3.32
CA ASN A 169 14.57 13.02 -2.75
C ASN A 169 14.40 13.00 -1.23
N LEU A 170 13.59 12.09 -0.69
CA LEU A 170 13.40 11.95 0.76
C LEU A 170 14.64 11.37 1.46
N LEU A 171 15.35 10.44 0.82
CA LEU A 171 16.56 9.79 1.37
C LEU A 171 17.84 10.58 1.09
N GLY A 172 17.91 11.30 -0.03
CA GLY A 172 19.09 12.07 -0.48
C GLY A 172 19.33 13.36 0.30
N HIS A 173 18.33 13.88 1.00
CA HIS A 173 18.51 14.98 1.96
C HIS A 173 19.04 14.53 3.34
N ALA A 174 19.26 13.23 3.55
CA ALA A 174 19.80 12.69 4.80
C ALA A 174 21.33 12.41 4.76
N GLY A 175 22.03 12.87 3.71
CA GLY A 175 23.49 12.77 3.54
C GLY A 175 24.20 14.11 3.63
#